data_AF-A0A7S1S730-F1
#
_entry.id   AF-A0A7S1S730-F1
#
_cell.length_a   1.000
_cell.length_b   1.000
_cell.length_c   1.000
_cell.angle_alpha   90.00
_cell.angle_beta   90.00
_cell.angle_gamma   90.00
#
_symmetry.space_group_name_H-M   'P 1'
#
loop_
_entity.id
_entity.type
_entity.pdbx_description
1 polymer ?
#
loop_
_entity_poly.entity_id
_entity_poly.type
_entity_poly.pdbx_seq_one_letter_code
_entity_poly.pdbx_strand_id
1 'polypeptide(L)'
;SFGSRSGEVYYWNRQSSATTWSHPFADITEELVTAVRDCQSMGMVSRLRQDRLNHWARSWHEGCCQELARWRSVPAGDGSTYFYRLPEESAGAEATSTTWEDPRLTQDTRLRFQVDVLAQLL
;
A
#
# COMPACT_ATOMS: atom_id res chain seq x y z
N SER A 1 25.00 33.65 6.26
CA SER A 1 23.58 33.39 6.56
C SER A 1 23.21 32.02 6.01
N PHE A 2 22.59 31.19 6.86
CA PHE A 2 21.88 29.93 6.58
C PHE A 2 22.62 28.82 5.83
N GLY A 3 23.42 28.08 6.60
CA GLY A 3 23.67 26.67 6.32
C GLY A 3 22.51 25.84 6.84
N SER A 4 21.68 25.31 5.94
CA SER A 4 20.84 24.14 6.19
C SER A 4 20.66 23.40 4.87
N ARG A 5 21.71 22.68 4.45
CA ARG A 5 21.52 21.48 3.64
C ARG A 5 21.04 20.41 4.62
N SER A 6 19.79 20.49 5.08
CA SER A 6 19.19 19.35 5.77
C SER A 6 19.16 18.24 4.73
N GLY A 7 19.92 17.16 4.94
CA GLY A 7 19.94 16.01 4.03
C GLY A 7 18.64 15.21 4.10
N GLU A 8 17.50 15.90 4.23
CA GLU A 8 16.20 15.30 4.42
C GLU A 8 15.74 14.66 3.12
N VAL A 9 15.40 13.38 3.23
CA VAL A 9 14.94 12.58 2.11
C VAL A 9 13.46 12.88 1.87
N TYR A 10 13.12 13.20 0.64
CA TYR A 10 11.73 13.29 0.18
C TYR A 10 11.49 12.23 -0.90
N TYR A 11 10.24 11.82 -1.03
CA TYR A 11 9.79 10.86 -2.02
C TYR A 11 9.01 11.59 -3.09
N TRP A 12 9.31 11.29 -4.35
CA TRP A 12 8.64 11.88 -5.50
C TRP A 12 7.78 10.84 -6.20
N ASN A 13 6.48 11.09 -6.27
CA ASN A 13 5.56 10.31 -7.08
C ASN A 13 5.68 10.78 -8.54
N ARG A 14 6.30 9.95 -9.38
CA ARG A 14 6.51 10.26 -10.81
C ARG A 14 5.22 10.38 -11.61
N GLN A 15 4.11 9.80 -11.15
CA GLN A 15 2.82 9.86 -11.85
C GLN A 15 2.09 11.18 -11.60
N SER A 16 1.99 11.62 -10.35
CA SER A 16 1.33 12.87 -9.98
C SER A 16 2.24 14.09 -9.96
N SER A 17 3.55 13.86 -10.10
CA SER A 17 4.60 14.85 -9.85
C SER A 17 4.59 15.42 -8.43
N ALA A 18 3.89 14.78 -7.48
CA ALA A 18 3.82 15.21 -6.10
C ALA A 18 5.03 14.74 -5.27
N THR A 19 5.40 15.52 -4.26
CA THR A 19 6.45 15.16 -3.29
C THR A 19 5.86 14.97 -1.91
N THR A 20 6.35 13.97 -1.18
CA THR A 20 5.97 13.70 0.21
C THR A 20 7.20 13.44 1.08
N TRP A 21 7.11 13.79 2.35
CA TRP A 21 8.13 13.49 3.36
C TRP A 21 7.96 12.10 3.96
N SER A 22 6.76 11.53 3.85
CA SER A 22 6.45 10.19 4.36
C SER A 22 6.80 9.14 3.31
N HIS A 23 7.48 8.07 3.72
CA HIS A 23 7.75 6.95 2.84
C HIS A 23 6.42 6.35 2.33
N PRO A 24 6.27 6.05 1.03
CA PRO A 24 5.00 5.58 0.44
C PRO A 24 4.52 4.23 0.98
N PHE A 25 5.38 3.51 1.70
CA PHE A 25 5.12 2.21 2.31
C PHE A 25 5.27 2.24 3.85
N ALA A 26 5.24 3.43 4.47
CA ALA A 26 5.37 3.54 5.92
C ALA A 26 4.24 2.80 6.66
N ASP A 27 3.02 2.85 6.12
CA ASP A 27 1.81 2.23 6.66
C ASP A 27 1.82 0.69 6.59
N ILE A 28 2.66 0.10 5.73
CA ILE A 28 2.72 -1.36 5.53
C ILE A 28 3.93 -2.01 6.20
N THR A 29 4.83 -1.20 6.74
CA THR A 29 6.12 -1.70 7.25
C THR A 29 5.91 -2.63 8.45
N GLU A 30 4.96 -2.30 9.35
CA GLU A 30 4.65 -3.14 10.51
C GLU A 30 4.03 -4.48 10.11
N GLU A 31 3.11 -4.45 9.15
CA GLU A 31 2.47 -5.65 8.59
C GLU A 31 3.50 -6.57 7.92
N LEU A 32 4.42 -5.99 7.14
CA LEU A 32 5.52 -6.71 6.51
C LEU A 32 6.44 -7.38 7.54
N VAL A 33 6.88 -6.64 8.55
CA VAL A 33 7.75 -7.20 9.61
C VAL A 33 7.06 -8.35 10.31
N THR A 34 5.76 -8.24 10.55
CA THR A 34 4.95 -9.30 11.15
C THR A 34 4.90 -10.54 10.25
N ALA A 35 4.61 -10.36 8.96
CA ALA A 35 4.56 -11.46 7.99
C ALA A 35 5.90 -12.17 7.83
N VAL A 36 7.00 -11.41 7.75
CA VAL A 36 8.36 -11.95 7.65
C VAL A 36 8.70 -12.78 8.90
N ARG A 37 8.43 -12.25 10.10
CA ARG A 37 8.68 -12.98 11.36
C ARG A 37 7.86 -14.25 11.47
N ASP A 38 6.58 -14.20 11.08
CA ASP A 38 5.70 -15.38 11.06
C ASP A 38 6.26 -16.47 10.13
N CYS A 39 6.66 -16.09 8.90
CA CYS A 39 7.25 -17.02 7.95
C CYS A 39 8.60 -17.60 8.42
N GLN A 40 9.42 -16.80 9.09
CA GLN A 40 10.71 -17.24 9.66
C GLN A 40 10.54 -18.19 10.84
N SER A 41 9.48 -18.01 11.65
CA SER A 41 9.19 -18.83 12.83
C SER A 41 8.89 -20.29 12.51
N MET A 42 8.49 -20.59 11.26
CA MET A 42 8.14 -21.94 10.78
C MET A 42 9.33 -22.88 10.55
N GLY A 43 10.56 -22.44 10.82
CA GLY A 43 11.77 -23.26 10.65
C GLY A 43 12.08 -23.58 9.18
N MET A 44 12.92 -24.60 8.95
CA MET A 44 13.40 -25.01 7.61
C MET A 44 12.40 -25.91 6.84
N VAL A 45 11.20 -26.15 7.38
CA VAL A 45 10.19 -26.97 6.70
C VAL A 45 9.58 -26.16 5.54
N SER A 46 10.17 -26.32 4.36
CA SER A 46 9.84 -25.58 3.13
C SER A 46 8.33 -25.49 2.85
N ARG A 47 7.57 -26.58 3.09
CA ARG A 47 6.13 -26.60 2.84
C ARG A 47 5.31 -25.73 3.80
N LEU A 48 5.59 -25.77 5.11
CA LEU A 48 4.89 -24.94 6.10
C LEU A 48 5.20 -23.45 5.90
N ARG A 49 6.46 -23.14 5.54
CA ARG A 49 6.85 -21.78 5.17
C ARG A 49 6.12 -21.31 3.91
N GLN A 50 6.06 -22.15 2.87
CA GLN A 50 5.33 -21.84 1.64
C GLN A 50 3.84 -21.60 1.89
N ASP A 51 3.21 -22.42 2.74
CA ASP A 51 1.80 -22.26 3.09
C ASP A 51 1.56 -20.92 3.82
N ARG A 52 2.49 -20.49 4.68
CA ARG A 52 2.42 -19.16 5.32
C ARG A 52 2.64 -18.01 4.36
N LEU A 53 3.60 -18.11 3.46
CA LEU A 53 3.82 -17.10 2.42
C LEU A 53 2.56 -16.95 1.54
N ASN A 54 1.95 -18.07 1.13
CA ASN A 54 0.71 -18.08 0.36
C ASN A 54 -0.46 -17.49 1.16
N HIS A 55 -0.53 -17.75 2.47
CA HIS A 55 -1.55 -17.17 3.33
C HIS A 55 -1.46 -15.64 3.39
N TRP A 56 -0.27 -15.10 3.64
CA TRP A 56 -0.03 -13.65 3.66
C TRP A 56 -0.30 -12.99 2.32
N ALA A 57 0.20 -13.58 1.22
CA ALA A 57 -0.04 -13.06 -0.12
C ALA A 57 -1.53 -13.00 -0.47
N ARG A 58 -2.31 -14.02 -0.09
CA ARG A 58 -3.78 -14.02 -0.27
C ARG A 58 -4.47 -12.97 0.59
N SER A 59 -4.09 -12.87 1.86
CA SER A 59 -4.69 -11.89 2.78
C SER A 59 -4.47 -10.46 2.28
N TRP A 60 -3.27 -10.12 1.83
CA TRP A 60 -2.99 -8.80 1.24
C TRP A 60 -3.75 -8.56 -0.06
N HIS A 61 -3.84 -9.56 -0.92
CA HIS A 61 -4.62 -9.47 -2.15
C HIS A 61 -6.11 -9.24 -1.84
N GLU A 62 -6.70 -10.00 -0.92
CA GLU A 62 -8.09 -9.84 -0.48
C GLU A 62 -8.33 -8.46 0.12
N GLY A 63 -7.44 -7.98 0.99
CA GLY A 63 -7.52 -6.63 1.56
C GLY A 63 -7.43 -5.54 0.49
N CYS A 64 -6.53 -5.69 -0.48
CA CYS A 64 -6.41 -4.81 -1.65
C CYS A 64 -7.69 -4.78 -2.47
N CYS A 65 -8.26 -5.95 -2.79
CA CYS A 65 -9.53 -6.04 -3.52
C CYS A 65 -10.68 -5.40 -2.74
N GLN A 66 -10.78 -5.65 -1.43
CA GLN A 66 -11.81 -5.07 -0.58
C GLN A 66 -11.68 -3.54 -0.52
N GLU A 67 -10.46 -3.03 -0.40
CA GLU A 67 -10.20 -1.60 -0.40
C GLU A 67 -10.55 -0.97 -1.76
N LEU A 68 -10.08 -1.54 -2.87
CA LEU A 68 -10.41 -1.07 -4.22
C LEU A 68 -11.91 -1.12 -4.52
N ALA A 69 -12.65 -2.07 -3.96
CA ALA A 69 -14.11 -2.14 -4.09
C ALA A 69 -14.82 -0.93 -3.43
N ARG A 70 -14.16 -0.21 -2.51
CA ARG A 70 -14.67 1.00 -1.88
C ARG A 70 -14.40 2.27 -2.70
N TRP A 71 -13.54 2.21 -3.72
CA TRP A 71 -13.21 3.37 -4.53
C TRP A 71 -14.17 3.57 -5.69
N ARG A 72 -14.48 4.83 -5.98
CA ARG A 72 -15.30 5.27 -7.12
C ARG A 72 -14.55 6.35 -7.89
N SER A 73 -14.83 6.44 -9.19
CA SER A 73 -14.19 7.38 -10.11
C SER A 73 -15.24 8.26 -10.77
N VAL A 74 -14.92 9.54 -10.94
CA VAL A 74 -15.75 10.53 -11.62
C VAL A 74 -14.89 11.22 -12.68
N PRO A 75 -15.25 11.15 -13.97
CA PRO A 75 -14.55 11.93 -14.99
C PRO A 75 -14.82 13.42 -14.77
N ALA A 76 -13.77 14.23 -14.78
CA ALA A 76 -13.85 15.67 -14.76
C ALA A 76 -13.95 16.24 -16.19
N GLY A 77 -14.47 17.46 -16.32
CA GLY A 77 -14.69 18.10 -17.62
C GLY A 77 -13.43 18.42 -18.42
N ASP A 78 -12.26 18.36 -17.78
CA ASP A 78 -10.93 18.57 -18.39
C ASP A 78 -10.26 17.26 -18.85
N GLY A 79 -10.96 16.13 -18.76
CA GLY A 79 -10.43 14.81 -19.09
C GLY A 79 -9.66 14.13 -17.96
N SER A 80 -9.47 14.79 -16.81
CA SER A 80 -8.92 14.14 -15.62
C SER A 80 -9.97 13.25 -14.94
N THR A 81 -9.55 12.36 -14.05
CA THR A 81 -10.46 11.51 -13.27
C THR A 81 -10.23 11.76 -11.79
N TYR A 82 -11.32 12.06 -11.09
CA TYR A 82 -11.36 12.23 -9.65
C TYR A 82 -11.78 10.93 -8.97
N PHE A 83 -11.14 10.58 -7.86
CA PHE A 83 -11.43 9.36 -7.11
C PHE A 83 -11.86 9.68 -5.68
N TYR A 84 -12.87 8.96 -5.20
CA TYR A 84 -13.32 9.07 -3.82
C TYR A 84 -13.60 7.67 -3.22
N ARG A 85 -13.34 7.55 -1.93
CA ARG A 85 -13.53 6.32 -1.15
C ARG A 85 -14.87 6.38 -0.43
N LEU A 86 -15.68 5.34 -0.57
CA LEU A 86 -16.92 5.19 0.18
C LEU A 86 -16.61 4.97 1.67
N PRO A 87 -17.37 5.60 2.58
CA PRO A 87 -17.24 5.33 4.01
C PRO A 87 -17.63 3.88 4.29
N GLU A 88 -17.02 3.30 5.31
CA GLU A 88 -17.41 1.99 5.80
C GLU A 88 -18.80 2.09 6.44
N GLU A 89 -19.73 1.18 6.13
CA GLU A 89 -21.12 1.26 6.61
C GLU A 89 -21.24 1.33 8.14
N SER A 90 -20.21 0.90 8.86
CA SER A 90 -20.11 0.90 10.32
C SER A 90 -19.39 2.12 10.90
N ALA A 91 -18.69 2.91 10.08
CA ALA A 91 -17.90 4.07 10.50
C ALA A 91 -18.76 5.33 10.34
N GLY A 92 -19.40 5.75 11.43
CA GLY A 92 -20.23 6.96 11.44
C GLY A 92 -19.45 8.18 10.94
N ALA A 93 -19.96 8.82 9.87
CA ALA A 93 -19.50 10.10 9.32
C ALA A 93 -17.97 10.30 9.23
N GLU A 94 -17.17 9.23 9.08
CA GLU A 94 -15.72 9.37 8.93
C GLU A 94 -15.36 9.88 7.54
N ALA A 95 -14.28 10.66 7.50
CA ALA A 95 -13.84 11.45 6.37
C ALA A 95 -13.79 10.61 5.08
N THR A 96 -14.58 11.01 4.10
CA THR A 96 -14.48 10.52 2.72
C THR A 96 -13.08 10.87 2.22
N SER A 97 -12.23 9.85 2.03
CA SER A 97 -10.91 10.06 1.43
C SER A 97 -11.06 10.32 -0.05
N THR A 98 -10.33 11.31 -0.57
CA THR A 98 -10.44 11.73 -1.97
C THR A 98 -9.06 11.99 -2.54
N THR A 99 -8.90 11.73 -3.84
CA THR A 99 -7.61 11.88 -4.53
C THR A 99 -7.81 12.04 -6.03
N TRP A 100 -6.81 12.62 -6.69
CA TRP A 100 -6.70 12.67 -8.15
C TRP A 100 -5.81 11.54 -8.70
N GLU A 101 -5.18 10.77 -7.81
CA GLU A 101 -4.34 9.63 -8.18
C GLU A 101 -5.19 8.35 -8.28
N ASP A 102 -4.94 7.50 -9.27
CA ASP A 102 -5.67 6.23 -9.39
C ASP A 102 -5.31 5.31 -8.21
N PRO A 103 -6.26 5.02 -7.29
CA PRO A 103 -5.99 4.18 -6.13
C PRO A 103 -5.55 2.77 -6.51
N ARG A 104 -5.89 2.28 -7.72
CA ARG A 104 -5.44 0.98 -8.23
C ARG A 104 -3.94 0.94 -8.41
N LEU A 105 -3.32 2.01 -8.88
CA LEU A 105 -1.87 2.08 -9.09
C LEU A 105 -1.13 2.06 -7.75
N THR A 106 -1.65 2.80 -6.76
CA THR A 106 -1.09 2.81 -5.40
C THR A 106 -1.20 1.44 -4.74
N GLN A 107 -2.37 0.80 -4.82
CA GLN A 107 -2.60 -0.51 -4.23
C GLN A 107 -1.82 -1.64 -4.95
N ASP A 108 -1.71 -1.58 -6.28
CA ASP A 108 -0.89 -2.53 -7.06
C ASP A 108 0.60 -2.42 -6.69
N THR A 109 1.12 -1.19 -6.63
CA THR A 109 2.52 -0.95 -6.25
C THR A 109 2.81 -1.48 -4.84
N ARG A 110 1.89 -1.22 -3.90
CA ARG A 110 1.96 -1.74 -2.53
C ARG A 110 1.98 -3.28 -2.52
N LEU A 111 0.99 -3.92 -3.14
CA LEU A 111 0.86 -5.37 -3.13
C LEU A 111 2.08 -6.03 -3.77
N ARG A 112 2.57 -5.49 -4.88
CA ARG A 112 3.76 -5.98 -5.57
C ARG A 112 4.99 -5.91 -4.67
N PHE A 113 5.22 -4.77 -4.02
CA PHE A 113 6.33 -4.64 -3.07
C PHE A 113 6.23 -5.67 -1.93
N GLN A 114 5.04 -5.86 -1.36
CA GLN A 114 4.85 -6.82 -0.28
C GLN A 114 5.13 -8.27 -0.71
N VAL A 115 4.61 -8.67 -1.88
CA VAL A 115 4.83 -10.01 -2.45
C VAL A 115 6.29 -10.22 -2.82
N ASP A 116 6.95 -9.21 -3.40
CA ASP A 116 8.38 -9.29 -3.77
C ASP A 116 9.27 -9.45 -2.52
N VAL A 117 8.94 -8.78 -1.41
CA VAL A 117 9.64 -8.94 -0.13
C VAL A 117 9.46 -10.36 0.42
N LEU A 118 8.25 -10.91 0.38
CA LEU A 118 8.01 -12.28 0.81
C LEU A 118 8.69 -13.31 -0.10
N ALA A 119 8.73 -13.07 -1.41
CA ALA A 119 9.39 -13.96 -2.37
C ALA A 119 10.90 -14.08 -2.10
N GLN A 120 11.54 -13.06 -1.52
CA GLN A 120 12.96 -13.13 -1.11
C GLN A 120 13.23 -14.07 0.07
N LEU A 121 12.18 -14.58 0.74
CA LEU A 121 12.31 -15.53 1.85
C LEU A 121 12.28 -17.02 1.41
N LEU A 122 12.05 -17.26 0.12
CA LEU A 122 12.08 -18.58 -0.53
C LEU A 122 13.50 -18.92 -0.96
#